data_AF-A0A5J4QQU4-F1
#
_entry.id   AF-A0A5J4QQU4-F1
#
_cell.length_a   1.000
_cell.length_b   1.000
_cell.length_c   1.000
_cell.angle_alpha   90.00
_cell.angle_beta   90.00
_cell.angle_gamma   90.00
#
_symmetry.space_group_name_H-M   'P 1'
#
loop_
_entity.id
_entity.type
_entity.pdbx_description
1 polymer ?
#
loop_
_entity_poly.entity_id
_entity_poly.type
_entity_poly.pdbx_seq_one_letter_code
_entity_poly.pdbx_strand_id
1 'polypeptide(L)' 'ANKIESEREKAIVYHDKIAPMLEEIRYHIDKLELIVDNQMWTLPKYRELLFIR' A
#
# COMPACT_ATOMS: atom_id res chain seq x y z
N ALA A 1 -14.35 -9.30 -5.61
CA ALA A 1 -14.17 -8.17 -6.54
C ALA A 1 -14.20 -8.59 -8.02
N ASN A 2 -13.51 -9.67 -8.42
CA ASN A 2 -13.38 -10.03 -9.85
C ASN A 2 -14.64 -10.58 -10.55
N LYS A 3 -15.73 -10.84 -9.81
CA LYS A 3 -17.00 -11.38 -10.35
C LYS A 3 -18.11 -10.34 -10.56
N ILE A 4 -17.83 -9.04 -10.35
CA ILE A 4 -18.84 -7.98 -10.48
C ILE A 4 -18.76 -7.40 -11.90
N GLU A 5 -19.83 -7.45 -12.69
CA GLU A 5 -19.87 -6.93 -14.07
C GLU A 5 -19.95 -5.40 -14.12
N SER A 6 -20.51 -4.76 -13.09
CA SER A 6 -20.59 -3.31 -12.98
C SER A 6 -19.27 -2.68 -12.52
N GLU A 7 -18.64 -1.90 -13.40
CA GLU A 7 -17.38 -1.18 -13.13
C GLU A 7 -17.50 -0.21 -11.95
N ARG A 8 -18.67 0.41 -11.78
CA ARG A 8 -18.94 1.35 -10.69
C ARG A 8 -18.95 0.67 -9.32
N GLU A 9 -19.59 -0.49 -9.22
CA GLU A 9 -19.62 -1.25 -7.97
C GLU A 9 -18.25 -1.85 -7.63
N LYS A 10 -17.49 -2.27 -8.65
CA LYS A 10 -16.07 -2.61 -8.46
C LYS A 10 -15.31 -1.43 -7.86
N ALA A 11 -15.41 -0.25 -8.46
CA ALA A 11 -14.69 0.94 -7.99
C ALA A 11 -15.00 1.25 -6.51
N ILE A 12 -16.27 1.21 -6.12
CA ILE A 12 -16.70 1.42 -4.73
C ILE A 12 -16.12 0.35 -3.80
N VAL A 13 -16.20 -0.94 -4.18
CA VAL A 13 -15.67 -2.03 -3.35
C VAL A 13 -14.14 -1.97 -3.23
N TYR A 14 -13.42 -1.61 -4.29
CA TYR A 14 -11.97 -1.41 -4.24
C TYR A 14 -11.63 -0.21 -3.33
N HIS A 15 -12.34 0.90 -3.46
CA HIS A 15 -12.13 2.06 -2.60
C HIS A 15 -12.44 1.74 -1.13
N ASP A 16 -13.59 1.14 -0.83
CA ASP A 16 -14.07 0.99 0.55
C ASP A 16 -13.47 -0.20 1.29
N LYS A 17 -13.02 -1.25 0.58
CA LYS A 17 -12.41 -2.43 1.20
C LYS A 17 -10.92 -2.53 0.99
N ILE A 18 -10.42 -2.24 -0.21
CA ILE A 18 -9.01 -2.47 -0.54
C ILE A 18 -8.16 -1.30 -0.08
N ALA A 19 -8.62 -0.04 -0.22
CA ALA A 19 -7.85 1.13 0.22
C ALA A 19 -7.56 1.13 1.74
N PRO A 20 -8.53 0.85 2.64
CA PRO A 20 -8.25 0.80 4.08
C PRO A 20 -7.30 -0.34 4.47
N MET A 21 -7.40 -1.49 3.80
CA MET A 21 -6.47 -2.62 4.03
C MET A 21 -5.04 -2.28 3.60
N LEU A 22 -4.88 -1.53 2.50
CA LEU A 22 -3.58 -1.01 2.06
C LEU A 22 -3.01 0.01 3.06
N GLU A 23 -3.86 0.83 3.68
CA GLU A 23 -3.48 1.77 4.75
C GLU A 23 -2.92 1.03 5.97
N GLU A 24 -3.56 -0.06 6.38
CA GLU A 24 -3.10 -0.91 7.50
C GLU A 24 -1.77 -1.60 7.16
N ILE A 25 -1.64 -2.17 5.96
CA ILE A 25 -0.39 -2.74 5.47
C ILE A 25 0.72 -1.68 5.48
N ARG A 26 0.43 -0.46 5.02
CA ARG A 26 1.37 0.66 5.02
C ARG A 26 1.83 1.03 6.43
N TYR A 27 0.91 1.09 7.39
CA TYR A 27 1.24 1.35 8.79
C TYR A 27 2.19 0.29 9.38
N HIS A 28 1.99 -0.98 9.03
CA HIS A 28 2.91 -2.05 9.43
C HIS A 28 4.28 -1.95 8.74
N ILE A 29 4.30 -1.61 7.44
CA ILE A 29 5.54 -1.40 6.68
C ILE A 29 6.34 -0.23 7.26
N ASP A 30 5.72 0.90 7.55
CA ASP A 30 6.40 2.08 8.13
C ASP A 30 7.05 1.73 9.48
N LYS A 31 6.39 0.90 10.30
CA LYS A 31 6.98 0.39 11.55
C LYS A 31 8.15 -0.55 11.32
N LEU A 32 8.06 -1.44 10.33
CA LEU A 32 9.15 -2.33 9.98
C LEU A 32 10.33 -1.54 9.42
N GLU A 33 10.09 -0.49 8.62
CA GLU A 33 11.14 0.38 8.09
C GLU A 33 11.94 1.09 9.20
N LEU A 34 11.31 1.41 10.33
CA LEU A 34 12.00 2.02 11.49
C LEU A 34 12.87 1.04 12.28
N ILE A 35 12.60 -0.27 12.20
CA ILE A 35 13.24 -1.30 13.03
C ILE A 35 14.24 -2.14 12.20
N VAL A 36 13.95 -2.34 10.91
CA VAL A 36 14.77 -3.14 10.00
C VAL A 36 15.92 -2.30 9.47
N ASP A 37 17.12 -2.86 9.54
CA ASP A 37 18.34 -2.24 9.01
C ASP A 37 18.23 -2.06 7.48
N ASN A 38 18.65 -0.89 6.99
CA ASN A 38 18.56 -0.51 5.58
C ASN A 38 19.24 -1.51 4.64
N GLN A 39 20.24 -2.26 5.13
CA GLN A 39 20.95 -3.26 4.34
C GLN A 39 20.10 -4.49 3.98
N MET A 40 19.06 -4.81 4.75
CA MET A 40 18.13 -5.91 4.45
C MET A 40 16.91 -5.46 3.63
N TRP A 41 16.69 -4.16 3.49
CA TRP A 41 15.52 -3.62 2.80
C TRP A 41 15.82 -3.43 1.30
N THR A 42 15.42 -4.41 0.48
CA THR A 42 15.74 -4.45 -0.96
C THR A 42 14.86 -3.55 -1.84
N LEU A 43 13.84 -2.91 -1.26
CA LEU A 43 12.93 -2.01 -1.97
C LEU A 43 13.31 -0.55 -1.70
N PRO A 44 13.20 0.38 -2.66
CA PRO A 44 13.44 1.79 -2.40
C PRO A 44 12.47 2.28 -1.32
N LYS A 45 12.97 3.07 -0.37
CA LYS A 45 12.18 3.56 0.76
C LYS A 45 11.05 4.43 0.27
N TYR A 46 9.95 4.46 1.02
CA TYR A 46 8.77 5.24 0.64
C TYR A 46 9.11 6.74 0.50
N ARG A 47 10.05 7.24 1.31
CA ARG A 47 10.60 8.60 1.20
C ARG A 47 11.35 8.80 -0.11
N GLU A 48 12.13 7.84 -0.55
CA GLU A 48 12.84 7.95 -1.83
C GLU A 48 11.85 7.99 -2.99
N LEU A 49 10.83 7.11 -3.00
CA LEU A 49 9.78 7.11 -4.03
C LEU A 49 8.97 8.42 -4.07
N LEU A 50 8.70 9.04 -2.92
CA LEU A 50 7.97 10.31 -2.84
C LEU A 50 8.83 11.54 -3.19
N PHE A 51 10.15 11.44 -3.13
CA PHE A 51 11.08 12.56 -3.39
C PHE A 51 11.92 12.39 -4.66
N ILE A 52 11.66 11.39 -5.51
CA ILE A 52 12.18 11.38 -6.90
C ILE A 52 11.53 12.57 -7.63
N ARG A 53 12.25 13.67 -7.74
CA ARG A 53 11.90 14.85 -8.54
C ARG A 53 13.01 15.11 -9.55
#